data_AF-A0A853LQX6-F1
#
_entry.id   AF-A0A853LQX6-F1
#
_cell.length_a   1.000
_cell.length_b   1.000
_cell.length_c   1.000
_cell.angle_alpha   90.00
_cell.angle_beta   90.00
_cell.angle_gamma   90.00
#
_symmetry.space_group_name_H-M   'P 1'
#
loop_
_entity.id
_entity.type
_entity.pdbx_description
1 polymer ?
#
loop_
_entity_poly.entity_id
_entity_poly.type
_entity_poly.pdbx_seq_one_letter_code
_entity_poly.pdbx_strand_id
1 'polypeptide(L)'
;MNFNTGHSGPGAGSFRAPTPPGDAAPTERLTSVRQQGAPQRIVSQPAPSQQGRGQRTRRTVDLPAATHRALDIWQREAADRLGVARVTGQEVLTALIDQLLIDPKLTAQITRAIKDRR
;
A
#
# COMPACT_ATOMS: atom_id res chain seq x y z
N MET A 1 26.79 41.89 -6.49
CA MET A 1 25.78 41.37 -7.44
C MET A 1 25.75 42.25 -8.67
N ASN A 2 26.35 41.81 -9.76
CA ASN A 2 26.07 42.21 -11.14
C ASN A 2 26.48 41.01 -12.00
N PHE A 3 25.64 40.57 -12.94
CA PHE A 3 25.97 40.46 -14.37
C PHE A 3 24.68 40.05 -15.12
N ASN A 4 24.31 40.90 -16.08
CA ASN A 4 23.22 40.70 -17.02
C ASN A 4 23.84 40.15 -18.33
N THR A 5 23.37 39.00 -18.84
CA THR A 5 23.71 38.40 -20.14
C THR A 5 22.69 37.29 -20.38
N GLY A 6 21.99 37.09 -21.49
CA GLY A 6 21.92 37.69 -22.81
C GLY A 6 21.08 36.69 -23.63
N HIS A 7 19.99 37.15 -24.26
CA HIS A 7 19.05 36.31 -25.01
C HIS A 7 19.55 36.16 -26.47
N SER A 8 19.70 34.95 -26.98
CA SER A 8 19.96 34.67 -28.42
C SER A 8 19.55 33.23 -28.78
N GLY A 9 18.56 33.06 -29.68
CA GLY A 9 18.30 31.82 -30.44
C GLY A 9 18.90 31.94 -31.87
N PRO A 10 18.37 31.30 -32.93
CA PRO A 10 17.62 30.03 -33.11
C PRO A 10 18.25 29.14 -34.23
N GLY A 11 17.63 28.01 -34.65
CA GLY A 11 17.85 27.46 -36.01
C GLY A 11 17.83 25.92 -36.19
N ALA A 12 16.90 25.45 -37.04
CA ALA A 12 16.73 24.07 -37.48
C ALA A 12 17.68 23.68 -38.64
N GLY A 13 17.96 22.38 -38.82
CA GLY A 13 18.63 21.85 -40.02
C GLY A 13 18.84 20.34 -39.98
N SER A 14 18.35 19.64 -41.00
CA SER A 14 18.29 18.17 -41.15
C SER A 14 19.52 17.60 -41.92
N PHE A 15 19.45 16.28 -42.16
CA PHE A 15 20.02 15.44 -43.27
C PHE A 15 21.48 14.89 -43.28
N ARG A 16 21.53 13.54 -43.14
CA ARG A 16 22.08 12.48 -44.05
C ARG A 16 23.49 11.88 -43.84
N ALA A 17 23.50 10.53 -43.81
CA ALA A 17 24.61 9.56 -43.63
C ALA A 17 25.54 9.36 -44.85
N PRO A 18 26.66 8.60 -44.69
CA PRO A 18 26.76 7.28 -45.34
C PRO A 18 27.48 6.17 -44.52
N THR A 19 27.16 4.90 -44.82
CA THR A 19 27.85 3.64 -44.45
C THR A 19 28.70 3.10 -45.65
N PRO A 20 29.25 1.86 -45.64
CA PRO A 20 30.51 1.32 -45.08
C PRO A 20 31.48 0.84 -46.22
N PRO A 21 32.65 0.18 -45.99
CA PRO A 21 32.76 -1.30 -45.81
C PRO A 21 33.94 -1.67 -44.86
N GLY A 22 34.18 -2.88 -44.33
CA GLY A 22 33.81 -4.26 -44.64
C GLY A 22 35.09 -5.10 -44.55
N ASP A 23 35.21 -5.98 -43.55
CA ASP A 23 35.83 -7.31 -43.69
C ASP A 23 35.50 -8.23 -42.49
N ALA A 24 34.87 -9.37 -42.82
CA ALA A 24 34.81 -10.68 -42.15
C ALA A 24 34.69 -10.76 -40.60
N ALA A 25 33.77 -11.50 -39.97
CA ALA A 25 33.07 -12.72 -40.37
C ALA A 25 31.84 -12.98 -39.45
N PRO A 26 30.94 -13.91 -39.83
CA PRO A 26 29.53 -13.89 -39.45
C PRO A 26 29.14 -15.01 -38.46
N THR A 27 28.20 -14.75 -37.54
CA THR A 27 27.29 -15.80 -37.03
C THR A 27 25.96 -15.18 -36.60
N GLU A 28 25.03 -15.18 -37.56
CA GLU A 28 23.61 -15.53 -37.42
C GLU A 28 22.86 -15.03 -36.17
N ARG A 29 22.52 -13.73 -36.19
CA ARG A 29 21.39 -13.19 -35.42
C ARG A 29 20.09 -13.48 -36.19
N LEU A 30 19.46 -14.60 -35.86
CA LEU A 30 18.10 -14.93 -36.30
C LEU A 30 17.12 -13.91 -35.70
N THR A 31 16.59 -13.03 -36.54
CA THR A 31 15.45 -12.18 -36.24
C THR A 31 14.20 -12.69 -36.96
N SER A 32 13.11 -12.73 -36.21
CA SER A 32 11.71 -12.55 -36.63
C SER A 32 10.89 -13.80 -36.97
N VAL A 33 9.98 -14.18 -36.07
CA VAL A 33 8.53 -13.87 -36.15
C VAL A 33 7.85 -14.65 -35.00
N ARG A 34 7.29 -14.04 -33.95
CA ARG A 34 5.89 -13.59 -33.90
C ARG A 34 5.67 -12.88 -32.56
N GLN A 35 5.30 -11.60 -32.62
CA GLN A 35 4.66 -10.92 -31.51
C GLN A 35 3.32 -11.62 -31.23
N GLN A 36 3.01 -11.96 -29.97
CA GLN A 36 1.65 -11.96 -29.40
C GLN A 36 1.63 -12.47 -27.95
N GLY A 37 1.34 -11.57 -27.01
CA GLY A 37 0.39 -11.85 -25.93
C GLY A 37 0.92 -12.37 -24.59
N ALA A 38 0.78 -11.50 -23.59
CA ALA A 38 0.61 -11.79 -22.15
C ALA A 38 1.85 -12.15 -21.32
N PRO A 39 2.27 -11.28 -20.37
CA PRO A 39 2.99 -11.77 -19.20
C PRO A 39 1.99 -12.54 -18.34
N GLN A 40 2.00 -13.87 -18.43
CA GLN A 40 1.42 -14.73 -17.40
C GLN A 40 2.25 -14.49 -16.12
N ARG A 41 1.84 -13.46 -15.39
CA ARG A 41 2.21 -13.20 -14.00
C ARG A 41 1.83 -14.47 -13.25
N ILE A 42 2.81 -15.33 -13.02
CA ILE A 42 2.68 -16.48 -12.12
C ILE A 42 2.20 -15.87 -10.80
N VAL A 43 0.90 -16.01 -10.55
CA VAL A 43 0.30 -15.73 -9.27
C VAL A 43 1.01 -16.66 -8.31
N SER A 44 1.99 -16.12 -7.59
CA SER A 44 2.59 -16.74 -6.44
C SER A 44 1.46 -16.94 -5.43
N GLN A 45 0.78 -18.08 -5.57
CA GLN A 45 -0.21 -18.55 -4.64
C GLN A 45 0.57 -18.87 -3.36
N PRO A 46 0.32 -18.19 -2.23
CA PRO A 46 1.02 -18.51 -1.00
C PRO A 46 0.57 -19.92 -0.56
N ALA A 47 1.55 -20.81 -0.44
CA ALA A 47 1.37 -22.18 0.02
C ALA A 47 0.64 -22.20 1.39
N PRO A 48 -0.31 -23.11 1.62
CA PRO A 48 -0.96 -23.27 2.92
C PRO A 48 -0.05 -24.05 3.87
N SER A 49 1.04 -23.42 4.31
CA SER A 49 1.90 -23.94 5.37
C SER A 49 1.77 -23.06 6.59
N GLN A 50 0.86 -23.45 7.50
CA GLN A 50 0.95 -23.30 8.97
C GLN A 50 -0.40 -23.66 9.62
N GLN A 51 -0.76 -24.95 9.57
CA GLN A 51 -1.64 -25.52 10.59
C GLN A 51 -0.81 -25.63 11.88
N GLY A 52 -1.06 -24.75 12.86
CA GLY A 52 -0.31 -24.81 14.13
C GLY A 52 -0.24 -23.53 14.97
N ARG A 53 -0.84 -22.41 14.54
CA ARG A 53 -1.12 -21.27 15.42
C ARG A 53 -2.62 -21.02 15.36
N GLY A 54 -3.28 -20.94 16.51
CA GLY A 54 -4.74 -20.91 16.62
C GLY A 54 -5.41 -20.06 15.54
N GLN A 55 -6.47 -20.59 14.93
CA GLN A 55 -7.19 -19.93 13.84
C GLN A 55 -7.63 -18.53 14.27
N ARG A 56 -6.97 -17.49 13.74
CA ARG A 56 -7.30 -16.11 14.04
C ARG A 56 -8.52 -15.70 13.22
N THR A 57 -9.67 -15.61 13.86
CA THR A 57 -10.90 -15.13 13.20
C THR A 57 -10.77 -13.64 12.88
N ARG A 58 -10.97 -13.27 11.60
CA ARG A 58 -11.01 -11.87 11.15
C ARG A 58 -12.44 -11.35 11.28
N ARG A 59 -12.61 -10.23 11.99
CA ARG A 59 -13.88 -9.49 12.06
C ARG A 59 -13.69 -8.10 11.46
N THR A 60 -14.49 -7.77 10.45
CA THR A 60 -14.53 -6.43 9.86
C THR A 60 -15.65 -5.64 10.52
N VAL A 61 -15.43 -4.33 10.70
CA VAL A 61 -16.43 -3.40 11.22
C VAL A 61 -16.54 -2.27 10.23
N ASP A 62 -17.76 -1.92 9.84
CA ASP A 62 -18.03 -0.74 9.03
C ASP A 62 -18.15 0.47 9.94
N LEU A 63 -17.21 1.41 9.79
CA LEU A 63 -17.21 2.68 10.51
C LEU A 63 -17.38 3.82 9.51
N PRO A 64 -18.24 4.82 9.80
CA PRO A 64 -18.27 6.06 9.03
C PRO A 64 -16.88 6.71 9.00
N ALA A 65 -16.55 7.39 7.88
CA ALA A 65 -15.25 8.02 7.71
C ALA A 65 -14.91 9.01 8.84
N ALA A 66 -15.91 9.73 9.36
CA ALA A 66 -15.75 10.63 10.50
C ALA A 66 -15.31 9.88 11.78
N THR A 67 -15.92 8.72 12.06
CA THR A 67 -15.57 7.89 13.21
C THR A 67 -14.19 7.28 13.05
N HIS A 68 -13.82 6.83 11.85
CA HIS A 68 -12.48 6.33 11.57
C HIS A 68 -11.40 7.41 11.80
N ARG A 69 -11.66 8.65 11.35
CA ARG A 69 -10.77 9.79 11.59
C ARG A 69 -10.63 10.10 13.09
N ALA A 70 -11.73 10.10 13.83
CA ALA A 70 -11.70 10.34 15.28
C ALA A 70 -10.87 9.28 16.01
N LEU A 71 -10.98 8.01 15.58
CA LEU A 71 -10.18 6.91 16.13
C LEU A 71 -8.69 7.09 15.84
N ASP A 72 -8.32 7.46 14.61
CA ASP A 72 -6.92 7.69 14.23
C ASP A 72 -6.24 8.80 15.07
N ILE A 73 -6.95 9.91 15.28
CA ILE A 73 -6.49 11.00 16.15
C ILE A 73 -6.27 10.49 17.57
N TRP A 74 -7.27 9.79 18.12
CA TRP A 74 -7.17 9.24 19.47
C TRP A 74 -6.02 8.23 19.61
N GLN A 75 -5.75 7.41 18.59
CA GLN A 75 -4.63 6.46 18.62
C GLN A 75 -3.27 7.15 18.71
N ARG A 76 -3.11 8.26 18.00
CA ARG A 76 -1.89 9.07 18.08
C ARG A 76 -1.71 9.67 19.47
N GLU A 77 -2.77 10.19 20.07
CA GLU A 77 -2.75 10.69 21.45
C GLU A 77 -2.50 9.57 22.47
N ALA A 78 -3.11 8.40 22.29
CA ALA A 78 -2.90 7.25 23.16
C ALA A 78 -1.45 6.76 23.07
N ALA A 79 -0.87 6.73 21.87
CA ALA A 79 0.52 6.36 21.66
C ALA A 79 1.48 7.31 22.38
N ASP A 80 1.23 8.62 22.29
CA ASP A 80 1.99 9.66 23.01
C ASP A 80 1.94 9.46 24.53
N ARG A 81 0.73 9.26 25.08
CA ARG A 81 0.54 9.03 26.54
C ARG A 81 1.18 7.74 27.04
N LEU A 82 1.18 6.69 26.23
CA LEU A 82 1.78 5.40 26.55
C LEU A 82 3.29 5.37 26.28
N GLY A 83 3.85 6.39 25.61
CA GLY A 83 5.25 6.43 25.20
C GLY A 83 5.61 5.39 24.13
N VAL A 84 4.63 4.91 23.35
CA VAL A 84 4.83 3.92 22.28
C VAL A 84 4.80 4.58 20.92
N ALA A 85 5.46 3.98 19.94
CA ALA A 85 5.55 4.54 18.58
C ALA A 85 4.20 4.57 17.84
N ARG A 86 3.32 3.60 18.09
CA ARG A 86 1.99 3.51 17.48
C ARG A 86 1.06 2.62 18.30
N VAL A 87 -0.21 2.98 18.30
CA VAL A 87 -1.30 2.12 18.78
C VAL A 87 -2.13 1.73 17.57
N THR A 88 -2.23 0.43 17.27
CA THR A 88 -2.95 -0.04 16.08
C THR A 88 -4.45 -0.21 16.35
N GLY A 89 -5.28 -0.08 15.31
CA GLY A 89 -6.74 -0.31 15.44
C GLY A 89 -7.09 -1.70 15.94
N GLN A 90 -6.26 -2.67 15.60
CA GLN A 90 -6.39 -4.03 16.07
C GLN A 90 -6.18 -4.14 17.59
N GLU A 91 -5.15 -3.49 18.15
CA GLU A 91 -4.91 -3.48 19.59
C GLU A 91 -6.07 -2.82 20.35
N VAL A 92 -6.57 -1.70 19.83
CA VAL A 92 -7.73 -1.01 20.41
C VAL A 92 -8.96 -1.91 20.43
N LEU A 93 -9.28 -2.53 19.30
CA LEU A 93 -10.44 -3.42 19.20
C LEU A 93 -10.28 -4.66 20.08
N THR A 94 -9.10 -5.26 20.13
CA THR A 94 -8.84 -6.42 20.98
C THR A 94 -8.98 -6.06 22.46
N ALA A 95 -8.42 -4.93 22.91
CA ALA A 95 -8.55 -4.47 24.29
C ALA A 95 -9.99 -4.14 24.66
N LEU A 96 -10.75 -3.51 23.76
CA LEU A 96 -12.17 -3.22 23.98
C LEU A 96 -13.02 -4.50 24.10
N ILE A 97 -12.73 -5.52 23.29
CA ILE A 97 -13.42 -6.81 23.36
C ILE A 97 -13.08 -7.53 24.67
N ASP A 98 -11.81 -7.54 25.06
CA ASP A 98 -11.36 -8.16 26.32
C ASP A 98 -12.05 -7.50 27.53
N GLN A 99 -12.05 -6.17 27.58
CA GLN A 99 -12.76 -5.40 28.61
C GLN A 99 -14.27 -5.67 28.58
N LEU A 100 -14.87 -5.79 27.40
CA LEU A 100 -16.30 -6.09 27.29
C LEU A 100 -16.64 -7.46 27.91
N LEU A 101 -15.75 -8.45 27.79
CA LEU A 101 -15.99 -9.80 28.30
C LEU A 101 -15.74 -9.93 29.81
N ILE A 102 -14.95 -9.03 30.40
CA ILE A 102 -14.56 -9.09 31.82
C ILE A 102 -15.38 -8.11 32.67
N ASP A 103 -15.71 -6.92 32.15
CA ASP A 103 -16.39 -5.87 32.90
C ASP A 103 -17.92 -5.87 32.64
N PRO A 104 -18.74 -6.22 33.66
CA PRO A 104 -20.19 -6.28 33.50
C PRO A 104 -20.84 -4.88 33.35
N LYS A 105 -20.20 -3.81 33.84
CA LYS A 105 -20.70 -2.45 33.67
C LYS A 105 -20.52 -1.99 32.24
N LEU A 106 -19.38 -2.30 31.60
CA LEU A 106 -19.14 -2.00 30.20
C LEU A 106 -20.12 -2.78 29.31
N THR A 107 -20.37 -4.05 29.63
CA THR A 107 -21.42 -4.86 28.96
C THR A 107 -22.79 -4.19 29.05
N ALA A 108 -23.21 -3.76 30.25
CA ALA A 108 -24.50 -3.10 30.44
C ALA A 108 -24.59 -1.77 29.66
N GLN A 109 -23.52 -0.97 29.66
CA GLN A 109 -23.44 0.29 28.91
C GLN A 109 -23.57 0.07 27.41
N ILE A 110 -22.81 -0.87 26.85
CA ILE A 110 -22.88 -1.19 25.41
C ILE A 110 -24.26 -1.75 25.06
N THR A 111 -24.82 -2.64 25.88
CA THR A 111 -26.17 -3.18 25.67
C THR A 111 -27.22 -2.08 25.63
N ARG A 112 -27.13 -1.09 26.55
CA ARG A 112 -28.02 0.08 26.55
C ARG A 112 -27.84 0.93 25.30
N ALA A 113 -26.59 1.21 24.90
CA ALA A 113 -26.30 2.00 23.71
C ALA A 113 -26.76 1.32 22.40
N ILE A 114 -26.78 -0.02 22.35
CA ILE A 114 -27.34 -0.78 21.23
C ILE A 114 -28.86 -0.69 21.22
N LYS A 115 -29.52 -0.82 22.39
CA LYS A 115 -30.98 -0.70 22.51
C LYS A 115 -31.48 0.69 22.10
N ASP A 116 -30.77 1.75 22.47
CA ASP A 116 -31.13 3.13 22.13
C ASP A 116 -31.07 3.41 20.62
N ARG A 117 -30.24 2.67 19.88
CA ARG A 117 -30.03 2.84 18.44
C ARG A 117 -30.95 1.97 17.56
N ARG A 118 -31.72 1.07 18.15
CA ARG A 118 -32.66 0.18 17.45
C ARG A 118 -34.09 0.66 17.63
#